data_AF-A0A5N8W567-F1
#
_entry.id   AF-A0A5N8W567-F1
#
_cell.length_a   1.000
_cell.length_b   1.000
_cell.length_c   1.000
_cell.angle_alpha   90.00
_cell.angle_beta   90.00
_cell.angle_gamma   90.00
#
_symmetry.space_group_name_H-M   'P 1'
#
loop_
_entity.id
_entity.type
_entity.pdbx_description
1 polymer ?
#
loop_
_entity_poly.entity_id
_entity_poly.type
_entity_poly.pdbx_seq_one_letter_code
_entity_poly.pdbx_strand_id
1 'polypeptide(L)'
;METPMSLAGYAQPGHGIAAAEHLLDLPGFWPAYYGPAWDGFAADPEPFGADTADVDAAAEALYDTTRIWPAYRLPLRDGRLLWIVHRNFPDDAGTDYLVTGPGTGGHTTLASSEGHHRGPGLSWPELTAIAESAPRDEQGIRDPDLRLLLLLPAFGAVDVLCVDEAASRISGALGTVGVPQDVAPAMADRFLDRPVWVSSSTRSG
;
A
#
# COMPACT_ATOMS: atom_id res chain seq x y z
N MET A 1 10.57 2.70 -22.35
CA MET A 1 10.42 3.26 -20.99
C MET A 1 10.91 2.19 -20.04
N GLU A 2 11.97 2.51 -19.30
CA GLU A 2 12.80 1.50 -18.63
C GLU A 2 12.27 1.22 -17.23
N THR A 3 11.96 -0.04 -16.95
CA THR A 3 11.84 -0.55 -15.59
C THR A 3 13.15 -0.21 -14.86
N PRO A 4 13.11 0.31 -13.62
CA PRO A 4 14.32 0.52 -12.83
C PRO A 4 15.17 -0.76 -12.85
N MET A 5 16.48 -0.67 -13.08
CA MET A 5 17.35 -1.86 -13.13
C MET A 5 17.22 -2.74 -11.88
N SER A 6 16.87 -2.17 -10.74
CA SER A 6 16.64 -2.90 -9.48
C SER A 6 15.37 -3.77 -9.48
N LEU A 7 14.44 -3.50 -10.41
CA LEU A 7 13.25 -4.31 -10.69
C LEU A 7 13.39 -5.03 -12.06
N ALA A 8 14.59 -5.06 -12.65
CA ALA A 8 14.83 -5.80 -13.87
C ALA A 8 14.51 -7.30 -13.65
N GLY A 9 13.64 -7.85 -14.50
CA GLY A 9 13.17 -9.24 -14.38
C GLY A 9 11.95 -9.44 -13.49
N TYR A 10 11.48 -8.42 -12.75
CA TYR A 10 10.19 -8.46 -12.05
C TYR A 10 9.02 -8.18 -13.01
N ALA A 11 9.13 -7.14 -13.84
CA ALA A 11 8.16 -6.94 -14.93
C ALA A 11 8.40 -7.98 -16.05
N GLN A 12 7.36 -8.69 -16.46
CA GLN A 12 7.43 -9.59 -17.62
C GLN A 12 7.76 -8.80 -18.91
N PRO A 13 8.36 -9.43 -19.93
CA PRO A 13 8.61 -8.78 -21.22
C PRO A 13 7.35 -8.08 -21.76
N GLY A 14 7.51 -6.83 -22.21
CA GLY A 14 6.40 -6.01 -22.72
C GLY A 14 5.63 -5.20 -21.66
N HIS A 15 5.97 -5.37 -20.37
CA HIS A 15 5.36 -4.63 -19.26
C HIS A 15 6.40 -3.70 -18.62
N GLY A 16 5.98 -2.51 -18.22
CA GLY A 16 6.80 -1.52 -17.52
C GLY A 16 6.24 -1.19 -16.15
N ILE A 17 7.06 -0.53 -15.34
CA ILE A 17 6.65 0.02 -14.04
C ILE A 17 6.92 1.51 -14.07
N ALA A 18 5.96 2.31 -13.63
CA ALA A 18 6.08 3.76 -13.62
C ALA A 18 5.70 4.35 -12.27
N ALA A 19 6.39 5.43 -11.92
CA ALA A 19 6.08 6.28 -10.78
C ALA A 19 4.65 6.83 -10.89
N ALA A 20 3.84 6.53 -9.87
CA ALA A 20 2.42 6.86 -9.83
C ALA A 20 2.04 7.76 -8.64
N GLU A 21 3.01 8.43 -8.01
CA GLU A 21 2.75 9.26 -6.83
C GLU A 21 1.74 10.40 -7.10
N HIS A 22 1.61 10.85 -8.35
CA HIS A 22 0.59 11.83 -8.75
C HIS A 22 -0.86 11.32 -8.66
N LEU A 23 -1.07 10.00 -8.61
CA LEU A 23 -2.41 9.43 -8.46
C LEU A 23 -2.97 9.64 -7.05
N LEU A 24 -2.12 9.94 -6.05
CA LEU A 24 -2.55 10.26 -4.69
C LEU A 24 -3.45 11.50 -4.62
N ASP A 25 -3.36 12.37 -5.63
CA ASP A 25 -4.14 13.60 -5.74
C ASP A 25 -5.52 13.38 -6.37
N LEU A 26 -5.83 12.17 -6.85
CA LEU A 26 -7.17 11.85 -7.36
C LEU A 26 -8.17 11.75 -6.19
N PRO A 27 -9.35 12.40 -6.26
CA PRO A 27 -10.33 12.38 -5.17
C PRO A 27 -10.70 10.96 -4.71
N GLY A 28 -10.91 10.05 -5.66
CA GLY A 28 -11.27 8.66 -5.39
C GLY A 28 -10.11 7.72 -5.07
N PHE A 29 -8.87 8.23 -4.97
CA PHE A 29 -7.68 7.40 -4.83
C PHE A 29 -7.74 6.48 -3.61
N TRP A 30 -7.94 7.03 -2.41
CA TRP A 30 -7.92 6.24 -1.16
C TRP A 30 -9.01 5.17 -1.10
N PRO A 31 -10.30 5.47 -1.37
CA PRO A 31 -11.33 4.43 -1.39
C PRO A 31 -11.07 3.36 -2.46
N ALA A 32 -10.59 3.73 -3.66
CA ALA A 32 -10.22 2.76 -4.70
C ALA A 32 -9.03 1.89 -4.28
N TYR A 33 -7.97 2.50 -3.73
CA TYR A 33 -6.75 1.84 -3.27
C TYR A 33 -7.03 0.80 -2.18
N TYR A 34 -7.98 1.08 -1.28
CA TYR A 34 -8.36 0.16 -0.21
C TYR A 34 -9.34 -0.92 -0.61
N GLY A 35 -10.08 -0.76 -1.72
CA GLY A 35 -11.10 -1.71 -2.19
C GLY A 35 -10.66 -3.18 -2.18
N PRO A 36 -9.50 -3.55 -2.75
CA PRO A 36 -9.03 -4.95 -2.76
C PRO A 36 -8.75 -5.53 -1.37
N ALA A 37 -8.50 -4.67 -0.38
CA ALA A 37 -8.15 -5.06 0.97
C ALA A 37 -9.35 -4.96 1.94
N TRP A 38 -10.32 -4.11 1.64
CA TRP A 38 -11.54 -3.85 2.42
C TRP A 38 -12.69 -3.45 1.48
N ASP A 39 -13.69 -4.32 1.35
CA ASP A 39 -14.84 -4.09 0.46
C ASP A 39 -15.63 -2.82 0.80
N GLY A 40 -15.60 -2.38 2.07
CA GLY A 40 -16.44 -1.31 2.57
C GLY A 40 -15.98 0.12 2.27
N PHE A 41 -14.74 0.36 1.82
CA PHE A 41 -14.27 1.73 1.55
C PHE A 41 -14.62 2.21 0.14
N ALA A 42 -14.54 1.33 -0.87
CA ALA A 42 -14.98 1.67 -2.22
C ALA A 42 -16.51 1.84 -2.30
N ALA A 43 -17.27 1.13 -1.46
CA ALA A 43 -18.72 1.23 -1.39
C ALA A 43 -19.24 2.48 -0.65
N ASP A 44 -18.39 3.14 0.14
CA ASP A 44 -18.72 4.31 0.96
C ASP A 44 -17.58 5.34 0.87
N PRO A 45 -17.45 6.05 -0.27
CA PRO A 45 -16.33 6.96 -0.52
C PRO A 45 -16.51 8.36 0.07
N GLU A 46 -17.73 8.73 0.50
CA GLU A 46 -18.06 10.06 1.00
C GLU A 46 -17.17 10.55 2.16
N PRO A 47 -16.75 9.68 3.11
CA PRO A 47 -15.81 10.09 4.17
C PRO A 47 -14.44 10.58 3.67
N PHE A 48 -14.03 10.18 2.45
CA PHE A 48 -12.82 10.67 1.79
C PHE A 48 -13.07 11.91 0.92
N GLY A 49 -14.31 12.42 0.89
CA GLY A 49 -14.70 13.54 0.04
C GLY A 49 -14.85 13.19 -1.43
N ALA A 50 -15.06 11.91 -1.75
CA ALA A 50 -15.20 11.38 -3.10
C ALA A 50 -16.60 10.81 -3.35
N ASP A 51 -16.98 10.72 -4.62
CA ASP A 51 -18.16 9.97 -5.06
C ASP A 51 -17.80 8.68 -5.82
N THR A 52 -18.80 7.92 -6.25
CA THR A 52 -18.57 6.67 -6.99
C THR A 52 -17.85 6.90 -8.32
N ALA A 53 -18.09 8.02 -9.02
CA ALA A 53 -17.42 8.30 -10.28
C ALA A 53 -15.94 8.63 -10.08
N ASP A 54 -15.61 9.31 -8.98
CA ASP A 54 -14.22 9.54 -8.57
C ASP A 54 -13.49 8.21 -8.27
N VAL A 55 -14.16 7.30 -7.56
CA VAL A 55 -13.63 5.96 -7.26
C VAL A 55 -13.38 5.17 -8.54
N ASP A 56 -14.35 5.17 -9.46
CA ASP A 56 -14.24 4.47 -10.74
C ASP A 56 -13.06 5.02 -11.56
N ALA A 57 -12.92 6.33 -11.68
CA ALA A 57 -11.81 6.96 -12.39
C ALA A 57 -10.44 6.63 -11.75
N ALA A 58 -10.36 6.59 -10.42
CA ALA A 58 -9.15 6.19 -9.72
C ALA A 58 -8.86 4.69 -9.91
N ALA A 59 -9.89 3.83 -9.89
CA ALA A 59 -9.75 2.40 -10.12
C ALA A 59 -9.27 2.10 -11.55
N GLU A 60 -9.80 2.79 -12.56
CA GLU A 60 -9.31 2.69 -13.94
C GLU A 60 -7.81 3.05 -14.02
N ALA A 61 -7.40 4.16 -13.38
CA ALA A 61 -6.00 4.57 -13.35
C ALA A 61 -5.09 3.55 -12.66
N LEU A 62 -5.58 2.94 -11.57
CA LEU A 62 -4.81 1.99 -10.75
C LEU A 62 -4.73 0.59 -11.36
N TYR A 63 -5.82 0.08 -11.93
CA TYR A 63 -5.99 -1.34 -12.21
C TYR A 63 -6.14 -1.69 -13.70
N ASP A 64 -6.61 -0.76 -14.54
CA ASP A 64 -6.79 -1.04 -15.98
C ASP A 64 -5.51 -0.84 -16.81
N THR A 65 -4.47 -0.26 -16.21
CA THR A 65 -3.19 -0.06 -16.89
C THR A 65 -2.41 -1.38 -16.95
N THR A 66 -2.71 -2.20 -17.94
CA THR A 66 -2.13 -3.55 -18.10
C THR A 66 -0.70 -3.55 -18.62
N ARG A 67 -0.25 -2.51 -19.35
CA ARG A 67 1.13 -2.45 -19.91
C ARG A 67 2.12 -1.71 -19.04
N ILE A 68 1.66 -0.74 -18.24
CA ILE A 68 2.52 0.09 -17.39
C ILE A 68 1.91 0.09 -16.01
N TRP A 69 2.50 -0.68 -15.10
CA TRP A 69 1.97 -0.83 -13.76
C TRP A 69 2.29 0.39 -12.90
N PRO A 70 1.28 0.99 -12.25
CA PRO A 70 1.47 2.05 -11.28
C PRO A 70 2.32 1.56 -10.10
N ALA A 71 3.29 2.37 -9.68
CA ALA A 71 4.08 2.10 -8.49
C ALA A 71 4.39 3.32 -7.64
N TYR A 72 4.37 3.13 -6.33
CA TYR A 72 4.69 4.14 -5.33
C TYR A 72 6.05 3.86 -4.71
N ARG A 73 6.88 4.89 -4.63
CA ARG A 73 8.24 4.80 -4.08
C ARG A 73 8.27 5.40 -2.68
N LEU A 74 8.66 4.58 -1.70
CA LEU A 74 8.83 4.96 -0.31
C LEU A 74 10.32 4.87 0.02
N PRO A 75 11.07 5.98 -0.02
CA PRO A 75 12.50 5.97 0.31
C PRO A 75 12.68 5.53 1.77
N LEU A 76 13.63 4.62 1.99
CA LEU A 76 13.99 4.08 3.30
C LEU A 76 15.36 4.61 3.72
N ARG A 77 15.71 4.41 4.99
CA ARG A 77 17.09 4.62 5.44
C ARG A 77 18.06 3.72 4.65
N ASP A 78 19.30 4.18 4.57
CA ASP A 78 20.42 3.47 3.93
C ASP A 78 20.33 3.39 2.39
N GLY A 79 19.56 4.28 1.76
CA GLY A 79 19.42 4.38 0.30
C GLY A 79 18.58 3.26 -0.32
N ARG A 80 17.88 2.47 0.50
CA ARG A 80 16.91 1.47 0.03
C ARG A 80 15.60 2.12 -0.36
N LEU A 81 14.86 1.45 -1.24
CA LEU A 81 13.57 1.91 -1.73
C LEU A 81 12.53 0.81 -1.60
N LEU A 82 11.44 1.09 -0.90
CA LEU A 82 10.25 0.27 -0.91
C LEU A 82 9.37 0.69 -2.09
N TRP A 83 8.99 -0.26 -2.92
CA TRP A 83 8.07 -0.12 -4.03
C TRP A 83 6.74 -0.77 -3.65
N ILE A 84 5.65 -0.07 -3.89
CA ILE A 84 4.31 -0.63 -3.86
C ILE A 84 3.85 -0.69 -5.31
N VAL A 85 3.76 -1.89 -5.89
CA VAL A 85 3.48 -2.07 -7.32
C VAL A 85 2.10 -2.68 -7.50
N HIS A 86 1.23 -2.02 -8.26
CA HIS A 86 -0.04 -2.57 -8.72
C HIS A 86 0.17 -3.41 -9.96
N ARG A 87 0.39 -4.70 -9.74
CA ARG A 87 0.64 -5.69 -10.79
C ARG A 87 -0.69 -6.03 -11.46
N ASN A 88 -0.95 -5.46 -12.63
CA ASN A 88 -2.25 -5.56 -13.31
C ASN A 88 -2.23 -6.60 -14.44
N PHE A 89 -1.97 -7.86 -14.11
CA PHE A 89 -2.20 -8.95 -15.07
C PHE A 89 -3.68 -9.32 -15.13
N PRO A 90 -4.25 -9.60 -16.32
CA PRO A 90 -5.66 -9.99 -16.45
C PRO A 90 -6.06 -11.17 -15.57
N ASP A 91 -5.17 -12.14 -15.36
CA ASP A 91 -5.45 -13.39 -14.63
C ASP A 91 -4.78 -13.45 -13.24
N ASP A 92 -3.99 -12.44 -12.87
CA ASP A 92 -3.16 -12.43 -11.67
C ASP A 92 -2.89 -11.00 -11.22
N ALA A 93 -3.96 -10.25 -10.92
CA ALA A 93 -3.85 -8.89 -10.44
C ALA A 93 -3.53 -8.87 -8.92
N GLY A 94 -2.66 -7.95 -8.49
CA GLY A 94 -2.28 -7.84 -7.09
C GLY A 94 -1.47 -6.59 -6.76
N THR A 95 -1.17 -6.42 -5.47
CA THR A 95 -0.28 -5.35 -4.99
C THR A 95 0.91 -5.97 -4.29
N ASP A 96 2.11 -5.66 -4.78
CA ASP A 96 3.37 -6.17 -4.24
C ASP A 96 4.17 -5.08 -3.54
N TYR A 97 4.75 -5.42 -2.38
CA TYR A 97 5.58 -4.56 -1.57
C TYR A 97 7.03 -5.04 -1.66
N LEU A 98 7.84 -4.38 -2.49
CA LEU A 98 9.19 -4.83 -2.87
C LEU A 98 10.26 -3.89 -2.36
N VAL A 99 11.28 -4.40 -1.68
CA VAL A 99 12.46 -3.60 -1.28
C VAL A 99 13.58 -3.79 -2.29
N THR A 100 14.17 -2.68 -2.70
CA THR A 100 15.38 -2.62 -3.53
C THR A 100 16.47 -1.81 -2.81
N GLY A 101 17.74 -2.01 -3.13
CA GLY A 101 18.83 -1.29 -2.49
C GLY A 101 20.10 -1.13 -3.34
N PRO A 102 21.03 -0.27 -2.88
CA PRO A 102 22.30 -0.09 -3.56
C PRO A 102 23.13 -1.37 -3.48
N GLY A 103 23.62 -1.84 -4.63
CA GLY A 103 24.48 -3.02 -4.75
C GLY A 103 23.75 -4.37 -4.84
N THR A 104 22.42 -4.40 -4.66
CA THR A 104 21.61 -5.60 -4.93
C THR A 104 21.06 -5.53 -6.35
N GLY A 105 21.44 -6.48 -7.22
CA GLY A 105 20.87 -6.61 -8.57
C GLY A 105 19.45 -7.17 -8.60
N GLY A 106 18.66 -7.00 -7.54
CA GLY A 106 17.34 -7.60 -7.36
C GLY A 106 16.53 -6.97 -6.24
N HIS A 107 15.40 -7.60 -5.93
CA HIS A 107 14.40 -7.13 -4.96
C HIS A 107 14.07 -8.22 -3.92
N THR A 108 13.53 -7.78 -2.78
CA THR A 108 12.96 -8.65 -1.74
C THR A 108 11.49 -8.32 -1.56
N THR A 109 10.60 -9.30 -1.69
CA THR A 109 9.16 -9.13 -1.43
C THR A 109 8.88 -9.17 0.07
N LEU A 110 8.32 -8.08 0.62
CA LEU A 110 7.89 -7.99 2.03
C LEU A 110 6.47 -8.52 2.21
N ALA A 111 5.59 -8.13 1.30
CA ALA A 111 4.18 -8.50 1.31
C ALA A 111 3.66 -8.53 -0.13
N SER A 112 2.62 -9.34 -0.33
CA SER A 112 1.86 -9.38 -1.56
C SER A 112 0.40 -9.57 -1.19
N SER A 113 -0.48 -8.84 -1.87
CA SER A 113 -1.92 -9.04 -1.82
C SER A 113 -2.38 -9.69 -3.13
N GLU A 114 -2.40 -11.01 -3.16
CA GLU A 114 -2.86 -11.86 -4.29
C GLU A 114 -3.96 -12.80 -3.82
N GLY A 115 -5.20 -12.70 -4.32
CA GLY A 115 -6.24 -13.69 -4.03
C GLY A 115 -6.28 -14.18 -2.55
N HIS A 116 -6.32 -15.50 -2.34
CA HIS A 116 -6.31 -16.15 -1.01
C HIS A 116 -4.90 -16.30 -0.39
N HIS A 117 -3.84 -15.84 -1.06
CA HIS A 117 -2.46 -15.95 -0.59
C HIS A 117 -1.88 -14.60 -0.24
N ARG A 118 -1.40 -14.52 0.98
CA ARG A 118 -1.11 -13.29 1.67
C ARG A 118 0.22 -13.56 2.38
N GLY A 119 1.30 -12.94 1.88
CA GLY A 119 2.64 -13.05 2.50
C GLY A 119 2.62 -12.65 3.98
N PRO A 120 3.73 -12.76 4.74
CA PRO A 120 3.69 -12.71 6.22
C PRO A 120 3.08 -11.41 6.79
N GLY A 121 3.01 -10.34 5.98
CA GLY A 121 2.51 -9.04 6.37
C GLY A 121 3.54 -8.28 7.20
N LEU A 122 3.32 -6.99 7.38
CA LEU A 122 4.11 -6.14 8.26
C LEU A 122 3.47 -6.11 9.65
N SER A 123 4.27 -6.21 10.70
CA SER A 123 3.82 -5.89 12.06
C SER A 123 3.57 -4.39 12.20
N TRP A 124 2.80 -3.98 13.22
CA TRP A 124 2.53 -2.57 13.48
C TRP A 124 3.82 -1.76 13.71
N PRO A 125 4.79 -2.24 14.51
CA PRO A 125 6.07 -1.54 14.68
C PRO A 125 6.90 -1.43 13.40
N GLU A 126 6.89 -2.45 12.53
CA GLU A 126 7.59 -2.37 11.24
C GLU A 126 6.93 -1.35 10.31
N LEU A 127 5.60 -1.35 10.26
CA LEU A 127 4.82 -0.42 9.46
C LEU A 127 5.07 1.03 9.88
N THR A 128 5.00 1.35 11.18
CA THR A 128 5.26 2.70 11.70
C THR A 128 6.73 3.10 11.50
N ALA A 129 7.68 2.20 11.76
CA ALA A 129 9.09 2.47 11.53
C ALA A 129 9.40 2.79 10.05
N ILE A 130 8.76 2.08 9.11
CA ILE A 130 8.86 2.40 7.68
C ILE A 130 8.25 3.78 7.45
N ALA A 131 7.01 4.03 7.86
CA ALA A 131 6.29 5.29 7.65
C ALA A 131 7.04 6.52 8.18
N GLU A 132 7.78 6.41 9.28
CA GLU A 132 8.49 7.53 9.92
C GLU A 132 9.93 7.74 9.44
N SER A 133 10.51 6.78 8.71
CA SER A 133 11.94 6.76 8.43
C SER A 133 12.39 7.48 7.14
N ALA A 134 11.56 8.30 6.51
CA ALA A 134 11.85 8.93 5.22
C ALA A 134 13.13 9.81 5.29
N PRO A 135 14.15 9.55 4.44
CA PRO A 135 15.27 10.47 4.23
C PRO A 135 14.78 11.80 3.63
N ARG A 136 15.52 12.90 3.87
CA ARG A 136 15.12 14.26 3.43
C ARG A 136 15.34 14.57 1.94
N ASP A 137 16.25 13.88 1.23
CA ASP A 137 16.77 14.33 -0.07
C ASP A 137 16.62 13.35 -1.27
N GLU A 138 15.87 12.25 -1.11
CA GLU A 138 15.56 11.23 -2.14
C GLU A 138 14.23 11.46 -2.90
N GLN A 139 13.93 10.76 -4.00
CA GLN A 139 12.62 10.87 -4.67
C GLN A 139 11.58 9.91 -4.05
N GLY A 140 10.29 10.25 -4.16
CA GLY A 140 9.17 9.42 -3.70
C GLY A 140 8.36 10.07 -2.58
N ILE A 141 7.48 9.29 -1.98
CA ILE A 141 6.53 9.72 -0.95
C ILE A 141 7.25 9.79 0.40
N ARG A 142 7.24 10.98 0.99
CA ARG A 142 7.92 11.26 2.28
C ARG A 142 7.01 11.49 3.45
N ASP A 143 5.81 11.97 3.16
CA ASP A 143 4.84 12.30 4.21
C ASP A 143 4.56 11.04 5.04
N PRO A 144 4.82 11.06 6.35
CA PRO A 144 4.70 9.87 7.18
C PRO A 144 3.27 9.36 7.25
N ASP A 145 2.28 10.23 7.09
CA ASP A 145 0.86 9.87 7.14
C ASP A 145 0.44 9.20 5.83
N LEU A 146 0.83 9.76 4.68
CA LEU A 146 0.59 9.10 3.38
C LEU A 146 1.31 7.75 3.28
N ARG A 147 2.53 7.66 3.81
CA ARG A 147 3.29 6.40 3.86
C ARG A 147 2.60 5.38 4.74
N LEU A 148 2.13 5.77 5.92
CA LEU A 148 1.35 4.90 6.81
C LEU A 148 0.13 4.34 6.06
N LEU A 149 -0.67 5.23 5.46
CA LEU A 149 -1.91 4.90 4.77
C LEU A 149 -1.70 3.93 3.59
N LEU A 150 -0.61 4.07 2.84
CA LEU A 150 -0.23 3.16 1.75
C LEU A 150 0.27 1.79 2.25
N LEU A 151 0.79 1.71 3.46
CA LEU A 151 1.29 0.45 4.03
C LEU A 151 0.19 -0.36 4.72
N LEU A 152 -0.95 0.25 5.06
CA LEU A 152 -2.05 -0.43 5.75
C LEU A 152 -2.50 -1.73 5.08
N PRO A 153 -2.64 -1.85 3.75
CA PRO A 153 -3.05 -3.12 3.14
C PRO A 153 -2.07 -4.28 3.41
N ALA A 154 -0.78 -3.98 3.60
CA ALA A 154 0.26 -4.94 3.97
C ALA A 154 0.31 -5.26 5.48
N PHE A 155 -0.53 -4.63 6.30
CA PHE A 155 -0.54 -4.84 7.74
C PHE A 155 -1.01 -6.27 8.10
N GLY A 156 -0.10 -7.05 8.69
CA GLY A 156 -0.25 -8.42 9.16
C GLY A 156 -0.66 -8.48 10.63
N ALA A 157 -1.97 -8.50 10.90
CA ALA A 157 -2.61 -8.33 12.22
C ALA A 157 -2.33 -9.41 13.30
N VAL A 158 -1.09 -9.82 13.52
CA VAL A 158 -0.72 -10.80 14.56
C VAL A 158 -0.19 -10.18 15.85
N ASP A 159 0.11 -8.87 15.90
CA ASP A 159 0.79 -8.29 17.07
C ASP A 159 0.53 -6.78 17.27
N VAL A 160 -0.73 -6.32 17.19
CA VAL A 160 -1.05 -4.96 17.68
C VAL A 160 -1.08 -4.99 19.20
N LEU A 161 0.09 -4.78 19.81
CA LEU A 161 0.23 -4.69 21.27
C LEU A 161 -0.55 -3.51 21.87
N CYS A 162 -0.92 -2.51 21.06
CA CYS A 162 -1.67 -1.32 21.48
C CYS A 162 -2.67 -0.86 20.39
N VAL A 163 -3.89 -1.40 20.42
CA VAL A 163 -4.95 -1.10 19.43
C VAL A 163 -5.33 0.38 19.45
N ASP A 164 -5.43 0.99 20.64
CA ASP A 164 -5.79 2.40 20.80
C ASP A 164 -4.74 3.35 20.18
N GLU A 165 -3.45 3.01 20.33
CA GLU A 165 -2.37 3.77 19.69
C GLU A 165 -2.44 3.65 18.18
N ALA A 166 -2.67 2.44 17.66
CA ALA A 166 -2.80 2.21 16.23
C ALA A 166 -3.99 2.98 15.64
N ALA A 167 -5.15 2.91 16.31
CA ALA A 167 -6.35 3.64 15.91
C ALA A 167 -6.11 5.16 15.91
N SER A 168 -5.49 5.69 16.96
CA SER A 168 -5.14 7.11 17.06
C SER A 168 -4.19 7.54 15.93
N ARG A 169 -3.16 6.73 15.65
CA ARG A 169 -2.18 7.02 14.59
C ARG A 169 -2.81 7.00 13.20
N ILE A 170 -3.68 6.03 12.92
CA ILE A 170 -4.41 5.91 11.65
C ILE A 170 -5.39 7.08 11.53
N SER A 171 -6.15 7.39 12.57
CA SER A 171 -7.09 8.52 12.58
C SER A 171 -6.40 9.85 12.28
N GLY A 172 -5.21 10.08 12.85
CA GLY A 172 -4.41 11.28 12.54
C GLY A 172 -4.01 11.32 11.06
N ALA A 173 -3.57 10.19 10.51
CA ALA A 173 -3.18 10.09 9.11
C ALA A 173 -4.37 10.30 8.16
N LEU A 174 -5.55 9.75 8.48
CA LEU A 174 -6.79 9.97 7.71
C LEU A 174 -7.15 11.46 7.61
N GLY A 175 -6.89 12.24 8.66
CA GLY A 175 -7.07 13.69 8.61
C GLY A 175 -6.20 14.40 7.56
N THR A 176 -5.02 13.86 7.22
CA THR A 176 -4.15 14.44 6.18
C THR A 176 -4.68 14.26 4.76
N VAL A 177 -5.52 13.25 4.55
CA VAL A 177 -6.15 12.95 3.27
C VAL A 177 -7.60 13.46 3.20
N GLY A 178 -7.97 14.36 4.12
CA GLY A 178 -9.24 15.06 4.08
C GLY A 178 -10.40 14.40 4.83
N VAL A 179 -10.17 13.27 5.51
CA VAL A 179 -11.23 12.63 6.31
C VAL A 179 -11.60 13.51 7.50
N PRO A 180 -12.90 13.80 7.73
CA PRO A 180 -13.35 14.59 8.87
C PRO A 180 -12.94 13.99 10.23
N GLN A 181 -12.53 14.85 11.17
CA GLN A 181 -12.01 14.42 12.48
C GLN A 181 -13.03 13.66 13.34
N ASP A 182 -14.32 13.90 13.13
CA ASP A 182 -15.42 13.20 13.81
C ASP A 182 -15.68 11.81 13.23
N VAL A 183 -15.25 11.55 12.00
CA VAL A 183 -15.42 10.25 11.30
C VAL A 183 -14.13 9.40 11.33
N ALA A 184 -12.96 10.06 11.34
CA ALA A 184 -11.66 9.40 11.26
C ALA A 184 -11.41 8.30 12.32
N PRO A 185 -11.83 8.43 13.59
CA PRO A 185 -11.65 7.36 14.58
C PRO A 185 -12.42 6.08 14.23
N ALA A 186 -13.68 6.21 13.82
CA ALA A 186 -14.50 5.06 13.44
C ALA A 186 -13.97 4.36 12.17
N MET A 187 -13.39 5.13 11.25
CA MET A 187 -12.70 4.56 10.09
C MET A 187 -11.40 3.85 10.47
N ALA A 188 -10.63 4.40 11.41
CA ALA A 188 -9.43 3.77 11.93
C ALA A 188 -9.71 2.37 12.50
N ASP A 189 -10.81 2.23 13.26
CA ASP A 189 -11.25 0.94 13.80
C ASP A 189 -11.54 -0.08 12.69
N ARG A 190 -12.15 0.34 11.57
CA ARG A 190 -12.42 -0.54 10.40
C ARG A 190 -11.13 -1.08 9.76
N PHE A 191 -10.03 -0.35 9.81
CA PHE A 191 -8.73 -0.86 9.31
C PHE A 191 -8.17 -1.97 10.23
N LEU A 192 -8.42 -1.86 11.53
CA LEU A 192 -7.93 -2.79 12.55
C LEU A 192 -8.82 -4.02 12.73
N ASP A 193 -10.10 -3.91 12.37
CA ASP A 193 -11.08 -5.02 12.37
C ASP A 193 -10.90 -5.96 11.16
N ARG A 194 -9.70 -6.51 10.99
CA ARG A 194 -9.41 -7.55 9.99
C ARG A 194 -9.34 -8.93 10.64
N PRO A 195 -9.90 -9.99 10.00
CA PRO A 195 -9.58 -11.35 10.40
C PRO A 195 -8.06 -11.57 10.27
N VAL A 196 -7.48 -12.15 11.33
CA VAL A 196 -6.03 -12.36 11.49
C VAL A 196 -5.43 -13.12 10.31
N TRP A 197 -4.20 -12.73 9.94
CA TRP A 197 -3.39 -13.44 8.98
C TRP A 197 -2.99 -14.77 9.61
N VAL A 198 -3.71 -15.84 9.29
CA VAL A 198 -3.30 -17.19 9.73
C VAL A 198 -2.09 -17.55 8.90
N SER A 199 -0.90 -17.40 9.49
CA SER A 199 0.28 -18.12 9.02
C SER A 199 -0.11 -19.59 8.89
N SER A 200 -0.01 -20.17 7.70
CA SER A 200 -0.01 -21.62 7.56
C SER A 200 1.31 -22.15 8.14
N SER A 201 1.46 -22.08 9.46
CA SER A 201 2.56 -22.68 10.18
C SER A 201 2.08 -23.98 10.83
N THR A 202 2.88 -25.02 10.61
CA THR A 202 2.81 -26.43 11.07
C THR A 202 2.10 -27.40 10.10
N ARG A 203 2.70 -28.53 9.71
CA ARG A 203 3.79 -29.29 10.37
C ARG A 203 4.52 -30.26 9.39
N SER A 204 5.84 -30.24 9.49
CA SER A 204 6.87 -31.31 9.49
C SER A 204 6.74 -32.54 8.58
N GLY A 205 7.90 -32.95 8.05
CA GLY A 205 8.11 -34.24 7.38
C GLY A 205 8.24 -35.44 8.31
#